data_AF-A0A2R6LSH0-F1
#
_entry.id   AF-A0A2R6LSH0-F1
#
_cell.length_a   1.000
_cell.length_b   1.000
_cell.length_c   1.000
_cell.angle_alpha   90.00
_cell.angle_beta   90.00
_cell.angle_gamma   90.00
#
_symmetry.space_group_name_H-M   'P 1'
#
loop_
_entity.id
_entity.type
_entity.pdbx_description
1 polymer ?
#
loop_
_entity_poly.entity_id
_entity_poly.type
_entity_poly.pdbx_seq_one_letter_code
_entity_poly.pdbx_strand_id
1 'polypeptide(L)' 'HLQELVNEGILEKVSLPKDQRQNDLPYTFYGLSEDGCEFLAEHGLLRAEETLTEIYSSVEKPETIQRYETAPRPER' A
#
# COMPACT_ATOMS: atom_id res chain seq x y z
N HIS A 1 -10.50 1.58 -10.73
CA HIS A 1 -10.45 2.23 -9.41
C HIS A 1 -9.05 2.70 -9.02
N LEU A 2 -8.01 1.85 -8.93
CA LEU A 2 -6.67 2.33 -8.53
C LEU A 2 -6.10 3.46 -9.42
N GLN A 3 -6.23 3.34 -10.74
CA GLN A 3 -5.77 4.38 -11.67
C GLN A 3 -6.48 5.73 -11.45
N GLU A 4 -7.77 5.69 -11.11
CA GLU A 4 -8.58 6.87 -10.83
C GLU A 4 -8.13 7.55 -9.53
N LEU A 5 -7.94 6.78 -8.46
CA LEU A 5 -7.40 7.29 -7.19
C LEU A 5 -5.99 7.87 -7.32
N VAL A 6 -5.16 7.32 -8.22
CA VAL A 6 -3.85 7.91 -8.55
C VAL A 6 -4.00 9.22 -9.32
N ASN A 7 -4.93 9.27 -10.28
CA ASN A 7 -5.16 10.48 -11.07
C ASN A 7 -5.73 11.63 -10.22
N GLU A 8 -6.57 11.31 -9.24
CA GLU A 8 -7.12 12.28 -8.27
C GLU A 8 -6.13 12.64 -7.16
N GLY A 9 -4.91 12.08 -7.18
CA GLY A 9 -3.87 12.40 -6.20
C GLY A 9 -4.10 11.81 -4.80
N ILE A 10 -5.08 10.91 -4.62
CA ILE A 10 -5.34 10.22 -3.33
C ILE A 10 -4.30 9.11 -3.10
N LEU A 11 -3.92 8.42 -4.17
CA LEU A 11 -2.87 7.41 -4.14
C LEU A 11 -1.64 7.89 -4.91
N GLU A 12 -0.49 7.44 -4.48
CA GLU A 12 0.72 7.47 -5.29
C GLU A 12 1.16 6.07 -5.70
N LYS A 13 1.76 6.00 -6.88
CA LYS A 13 2.36 4.79 -7.42
C LYS A 13 3.86 4.89 -7.31
N VAL A 14 4.47 4.03 -6.51
CA VAL A 14 5.92 3.96 -6.33
C VAL A 14 6.43 2.66 -6.94
N SER A 15 7.50 2.74 -7.72
CA SER A 15 8.13 1.57 -8.32
C SER A 15 9.56 1.44 -7.87
N LEU A 16 9.99 0.21 -7.60
CA LEU A 16 11.38 -0.08 -7.29
C LEU A 16 12.28 0.26 -8.51
N PRO A 17 13.48 0.81 -8.26
CA PRO A 17 14.54 0.92 -9.26
C PRO A 17 14.82 -0.42 -9.93
N LYS A 18 15.21 -0.41 -11.22
CA LYS A 18 15.37 -1.66 -12.00
C LYS A 18 16.37 -2.64 -11.38
N ASP A 19 17.42 -2.11 -10.77
CA ASP A 19 18.49 -2.82 -10.05
C ASP A 19 18.02 -3.47 -8.74
N GLN A 20 16.89 -3.03 -8.18
CA GLN A 20 16.30 -3.61 -6.96
C GLN A 20 15.15 -4.59 -7.25
N ARG A 21 14.78 -4.76 -8.53
CA ARG A 21 13.69 -5.68 -8.91
C ARG A 21 14.19 -7.11 -8.88
N GLN A 22 13.38 -7.99 -8.31
CA GLN A 22 13.64 -9.43 -8.30
C GLN A 22 12.56 -10.14 -9.10
N ASN A 23 12.93 -11.26 -9.74
CA ASN A 23 11.97 -12.08 -10.48
C ASN A 23 10.88 -12.61 -9.55
N ASP A 24 9.65 -12.66 -10.07
CA ASP A 24 8.47 -13.15 -9.36
C ASP A 24 8.13 -12.40 -8.06
N LEU A 25 8.69 -11.20 -7.85
CA LEU A 25 8.34 -10.31 -6.75
C LEU A 25 7.72 -9.00 -7.26
N PRO A 26 6.82 -8.39 -6.47
CA PRO A 26 6.24 -7.10 -6.81
C PRO A 26 7.31 -6.02 -6.84
N TYR A 27 7.22 -5.13 -7.83
CA TYR A 27 8.08 -3.95 -7.96
C TYR A 27 7.30 -2.66 -8.11
N THR A 28 5.97 -2.73 -8.12
CA THR A 28 5.06 -1.58 -8.19
C THR A 28 4.16 -1.64 -6.96
N PHE A 29 4.14 -0.56 -6.21
CA PHE A 29 3.40 -0.41 -4.97
C PHE A 29 2.52 0.82 -5.04
N TYR A 30 1.46 0.80 -4.25
CA TYR A 30 0.53 1.91 -4.09
C TYR A 30 0.45 2.26 -2.62
N GLY A 31 0.44 3.55 -2.32
CA GLY A 31 0.22 4.06 -0.97
C GLY A 31 -0.58 5.36 -1.02
N LEU A 32 -1.16 5.75 0.12
CA LEU A 32 -1.80 7.06 0.25
C LEU A 32 -0.75 8.16 0.08
N SER A 33 -1.00 9.13 -0.78
CA SER A 33 -0.22 10.38 -0.80
C SER A 33 -0.42 11.15 0.51
N GLU A 34 0.40 12.17 0.76
CA GLU A 34 0.19 13.08 1.90
C GLU A 34 -1.20 13.72 1.83
N ASP A 35 -1.55 14.32 0.69
CA ASP A 35 -2.88 14.92 0.44
C ASP A 35 -4.03 13.92 0.59
N GLY A 36 -3.84 12.68 0.13
CA GLY A 36 -4.83 11.61 0.26
C GLY A 36 -5.03 11.18 1.71
N CYS A 37 -3.95 11.17 2.50
CA CYS A 37 -4.01 10.89 3.92
C CYS A 37 -4.80 11.99 4.66
N GLU A 38 -4.49 13.26 4.41
CA GLU A 38 -5.20 14.40 4.99
C GLU A 38 -6.69 14.38 4.59
N PHE A 39 -6.99 14.18 3.31
CA PHE A 39 -8.35 14.09 2.80
C PHE A 39 -9.17 13.00 3.51
N LEU A 40 -8.61 11.80 3.65
CA LEU A 40 -9.30 10.70 4.35
C LEU A 40 -9.46 10.97 5.85
N ALA A 41 -8.47 11.63 6.48
CA ALA A 41 -8.53 12.03 7.88
C ALA A 41 -9.66 13.04 8.14
N GLU A 42 -9.76 14.09 7.31
CA GLU A 42 -10.80 15.12 7.40
C GLU A 42 -12.21 14.53 7.29
N HIS A 43 -12.38 13.53 6.43
CA HIS A 43 -13.65 12.83 6.24
C HIS A 43 -13.91 11.74 7.29
N GLY A 44 -13.00 11.56 8.25
CA GLY A 44 -13.14 10.60 9.35
C GLY A 44 -12.99 9.14 8.93
N LEU A 45 -12.41 8.87 7.76
CA LEU A 45 -12.28 7.53 7.20
C LEU A 45 -11.08 6.76 7.78
N LEU A 46 -10.08 7.46 8.35
CA LEU A 46 -8.93 6.86 9.02
C LEU A 46 -9.18 6.52 10.50
N ARG A 47 -10.37 6.82 11.05
CA ARG A 47 -10.67 6.61 12.48
C ARG A 47 -10.59 5.15 12.93
N ALA A 48 -10.73 4.21 12.00
CA ALA A 48 -10.70 2.78 12.26
C ALA A 48 -9.38 2.12 11.84
N GLU A 49 -8.32 2.90 11.54
CA GLU A 49 -7.05 2.37 11.05
C GLU A 49 -6.45 1.32 11.99
N GLU A 50 -6.47 1.56 13.29
CA GLU A 50 -5.97 0.61 14.30
C GLU A 50 -6.75 -0.72 14.24
N THR A 51 -8.09 -0.66 14.25
CA THR A 51 -8.95 -1.84 14.13
C THR A 51 -8.74 -2.58 12.81
N LEU A 52 -8.60 -1.86 11.69
CA LEU A 52 -8.33 -2.46 10.39
C LEU A 52 -6.96 -3.14 10.35
N THR A 53 -5.96 -2.56 11.02
CA THR A 53 -4.61 -3.12 11.16
C THR A 53 -4.62 -4.41 11.97
N GLU A 54 -5.36 -4.43 13.09
CA GLU A 54 -5.54 -5.64 13.91
C GLU A 54 -6.22 -6.76 13.11
N ILE A 55 -7.33 -6.44 12.42
CA ILE A 55 -8.04 -7.40 11.57
C ILE A 55 -7.10 -7.95 10.50
N TYR A 56 -6.40 -7.08 9.75
CA TYR A 56 -5.46 -7.50 8.70
C TYR A 56 -4.33 -8.39 9.24
N SER A 57 -3.84 -8.10 10.44
CA SER A 57 -2.77 -8.89 11.08
C SER A 57 -3.26 -10.25 11.56
N SER A 58 -4.55 -10.39 11.89
CA SER A 58 -5.16 -11.64 12.35
C SER A 58 -5.52 -12.62 11.22
N VAL A 59 -5.60 -12.15 9.98
CA VAL A 59 -5.95 -12.99 8.83
C VAL A 59 -4.81 -13.98 8.54
N GLU A 60 -5.14 -15.27 8.43
CA GLU A 60 -4.19 -16.27 7.96
C GLU A 60 -3.87 -16.03 6.48
N LYS A 61 -2.57 -15.89 6.18
CA LYS A 61 -2.07 -15.53 4.85
C LYS A 61 -1.47 -16.75 4.18
N PRO A 62 -1.83 -17.06 2.92
CA PRO A 62 -1.15 -18.12 2.17
C PRO A 62 0.32 -17.75 1.93
N GLU A 63 1.18 -18.75 1.72
CA GLU A 63 2.63 -18.56 1.55
C GLU A 63 2.98 -17.50 0.50
N THR A 64 2.25 -17.46 -0.62
CA THR A 64 2.45 -16.47 -1.68
C THR A 64 2.26 -15.03 -1.19
N ILE A 65 1.27 -14.78 -0.32
CA ILE A 65 1.02 -13.44 0.23
C ILE A 65 2.11 -13.08 1.24
N GLN A 66 2.52 -14.01 2.10
CA GLN A 66 3.63 -13.78 3.04
C GLN A 66 4.93 -13.44 2.30
N ARG A 67 5.20 -14.11 1.18
CA ARG A 67 6.34 -13.82 0.29
C ARG A 67 6.27 -12.41 -0.31
N TYR A 68 5.08 -11.93 -0.67
CA TYR A 68 4.93 -10.58 -1.23
C TYR A 68 4.95 -9.48 -0.17
N GLU A 69 4.50 -9.75 1.05
CA GLU A 69 4.57 -8.80 2.17
C GLU A 69 5.99 -8.55 2.66
N THR A 70 6.86 -9.56 2.54
CA THR A 70 8.27 -9.51 2.95
C THR A 70 9.23 -9.16 1.80
N ALA A 71 8.71 -8.93 0.59
CA ALA A 71 9.50 -8.50 -0.56
C ALA A 71 10.13 -7.12 -0.35
N PRO A 72 11.20 -6.77 -1.08
CA PRO A 72 11.76 -5.41 -1.06
C PRO A 72 10.68 -4.37 -1.33
N ARG A 73 10.67 -3.30 -0.52
CA ARG A 73 9.70 -2.21 -0.63
C ARG A 73 10.42 -0.88 -0.75
N PRO A 74 9.88 0.07 -1.54
CA PRO A 74 10.44 1.41 -1.60
C PRO A 74 10.29 2.09 -0.24
N GLU A 75 11.29 2.85 0.17
CA GLU A 75 11.15 3.77 1.30
C GLU A 75 10.14 4.86 0.92
N ARG A 76 9.16 5.09 1.80
CA ARG A 76 8.22 6.21 1.77
C ARG A 76 8.37 6.95 3.08
#